data_AF-A0A4Z1G9P8-F1
#
_entry.id   AF-A0A4Z1G9P8-F1
#
_cell.length_a   1.000
_cell.length_b   1.000
_cell.length_c   1.000
_cell.angle_alpha   90.00
_cell.angle_beta   90.00
_cell.angle_gamma   90.00
#
_symmetry.space_group_name_H-M   'P 1'
#
loop_
_entity.id
_entity.type
_entity.pdbx_description
1 polymer ?
#
loop_
_entity_poly.entity_id
_entity_poly.type
_entity_poly.pdbx_seq_one_letter_code
_entity_poly.pdbx_strand_id
1 'polypeptide(L)'
;MTAPSSSTSALAPLLPPNLYDLSPTIHKWCALRCADIVSLSTRGVYFEDKLIHHYLNHPIRYIKLIGLIVSIDTFARRRVYTIDDSSGVCIECVALLPLPSSGTSSHPPPPPPPSTPSITTPQIPWNDISECKVVRILGIMGSYMQVPQLQIVKMGVVGSTDVERKWWDECRGLKDPERGILGREWVVGKEEIERWRRRERRRKMREEEKRGGGRDGRVVKRKMNVGSGSGRREDTERVEGRRELARKKIANSQPRPSTNTSNSTSNPNPSRPPHETSTNKPLSRPPIKKRFIPTIVPDLSNYDTFGY
;
A
#
# COMPACT_ATOMS: atom_id res chain seq x y z
N MET A 1 2.21 -3.17 57.90
CA MET A 1 1.51 -3.82 56.77
C MET A 1 1.38 -2.79 55.66
N THR A 2 2.36 -2.76 54.76
CA THR A 2 2.37 -1.89 53.57
C THR A 2 1.55 -2.53 52.47
N ALA A 3 0.54 -1.81 51.97
CA ALA A 3 -0.30 -2.25 50.87
C ALA A 3 0.56 -2.48 49.60
N PRO A 4 0.29 -3.52 48.80
CA PRO A 4 0.97 -3.72 47.53
C PRO A 4 0.51 -2.63 46.55
N SER A 5 1.46 -1.83 46.06
CA SER A 5 1.26 -0.92 44.95
C SER A 5 0.86 -1.73 43.72
N SER A 6 -0.39 -1.59 43.29
CA SER A 6 -0.86 -2.06 41.99
C SER A 6 -0.16 -1.26 40.89
N SER A 7 1.03 -1.72 40.47
CA SER A 7 1.68 -1.25 39.26
C SER A 7 0.88 -1.78 38.08
N THR A 8 -0.17 -1.06 37.71
CA THR A 8 -0.81 -1.19 36.40
C THR A 8 0.29 -0.90 35.38
N SER A 9 0.88 -1.95 34.81
CA SER A 9 1.93 -1.84 33.79
C SER A 9 1.38 -1.03 32.63
N ALA A 10 1.64 0.27 32.60
CA ALA A 10 1.20 1.14 31.53
C ALA A 10 1.88 0.68 30.25
N LEU A 11 1.10 0.24 29.27
CA LEU A 11 1.63 -0.15 27.96
C LEU A 11 2.40 1.02 27.35
N ALA A 12 3.58 0.72 26.77
CA ALA A 12 4.40 1.66 26.03
C ALA A 12 3.54 2.55 25.09
N PRO A 13 3.75 3.88 25.03
CA PRO A 13 2.97 4.76 24.17
C PRO A 13 3.10 4.40 22.70
N LEU A 14 1.98 4.44 21.97
CA LEU A 14 1.99 4.24 20.52
C LEU A 14 2.48 5.48 19.80
N LEU A 15 3.26 5.25 18.75
CA LEU A 15 3.60 6.27 17.78
C LEU A 15 2.45 6.47 16.78
N PRO A 16 2.32 7.66 16.18
CA PRO A 16 1.41 7.91 15.07
C PRO A 16 1.59 6.91 13.91
N PRO A 17 0.50 6.41 13.26
CA PRO A 17 0.61 5.40 12.19
C PRO A 17 1.44 5.82 10.98
N ASN A 18 1.50 7.11 10.70
CA ASN A 18 2.32 7.68 9.62
C ASN A 18 3.84 7.72 9.94
N LEU A 19 4.24 7.28 11.13
CA LEU A 19 5.63 6.98 11.47
C LEU A 19 5.93 5.48 11.39
N TYR A 20 4.94 4.62 11.15
CA TYR A 20 5.15 3.16 11.21
C TYR A 20 6.14 2.67 10.16
N ASP A 21 6.28 3.36 9.03
CA ASP A 21 7.32 3.08 8.03
C ASP A 21 8.75 3.18 8.58
N LEU A 22 8.96 3.87 9.70
CA LEU A 22 10.25 3.94 10.41
C LEU A 22 10.44 2.80 11.41
N SER A 23 9.41 2.00 11.66
CA SER A 23 9.50 0.89 12.59
C SER A 23 10.47 -0.17 12.06
N PRO A 24 11.33 -0.75 12.90
CA PRO A 24 12.17 -1.86 12.49
C PRO A 24 11.38 -3.13 12.15
N THR A 25 10.07 -3.20 12.49
CA THR A 25 9.24 -4.41 12.37
C THR A 25 8.12 -4.34 11.33
N ILE A 26 7.74 -3.13 10.86
CA ILE A 26 6.51 -2.96 10.05
C ILE A 26 6.56 -3.73 8.72
N HIS A 27 7.76 -3.80 8.13
CA HIS A 27 8.03 -4.42 6.83
C HIS A 27 9.01 -5.59 7.00
N LYS A 28 8.93 -6.33 8.12
CA LYS A 28 9.78 -7.50 8.38
C LYS A 28 8.99 -8.67 8.94
N TRP A 29 9.36 -9.88 8.50
CA TRP A 29 8.93 -11.14 9.11
C TRP A 29 9.52 -11.26 10.51
N CYS A 30 8.68 -11.14 11.53
CA CYS A 30 9.08 -11.31 12.92
C CYS A 30 8.94 -12.78 13.32
N ALA A 31 10.04 -13.44 13.71
CA ALA A 31 9.99 -14.78 14.28
C ALA A 31 9.37 -14.74 15.68
N LEU A 32 8.13 -15.20 15.82
CA LEU A 32 7.38 -15.15 17.07
C LEU A 32 6.84 -16.53 17.45
N ARG A 33 6.89 -16.82 18.75
CA ARG A 33 6.31 -18.03 19.34
C ARG A 33 4.78 -17.93 19.44
N CYS A 34 4.08 -19.05 19.56
CA CYS A 34 2.62 -19.07 19.73
C CYS A 34 2.18 -18.18 20.91
N ALA A 35 2.84 -18.30 22.06
CA ALA A 35 2.60 -17.46 23.24
C ALA A 35 2.77 -15.97 22.96
N ASP A 36 3.74 -15.61 22.13
CA ASP A 36 4.00 -14.22 21.77
C ASP A 36 2.92 -13.68 20.85
N ILE A 37 2.49 -14.48 19.87
CA ILE A 37 1.46 -14.12 18.90
C ILE A 37 0.11 -13.88 19.61
N VAL A 38 -0.31 -14.78 20.50
CA VAL A 38 -1.59 -14.62 21.22
C VAL A 38 -1.56 -13.45 22.20
N SER A 39 -0.37 -13.06 22.67
CA SER A 39 -0.19 -11.91 23.57
C SER A 39 -0.12 -10.56 22.85
N LEU A 40 -0.09 -10.54 21.51
CA LEU A 40 -0.03 -9.30 20.75
C LEU A 40 -1.26 -8.44 21.04
N SER A 41 -1.00 -7.18 21.38
CA SER A 41 -2.06 -6.25 21.75
C SER A 41 -2.76 -5.68 20.52
N THR A 42 -4.09 -5.69 20.53
CA THR A 42 -4.91 -4.97 19.55
C THR A 42 -5.26 -3.61 20.13
N ARG A 43 -4.70 -2.54 19.57
CA ARG A 43 -4.84 -1.17 20.12
C ARG A 43 -5.68 -0.25 19.25
N GLY A 44 -6.51 -0.82 18.36
CA GLY A 44 -7.43 -0.07 17.50
C GLY A 44 -6.76 0.80 16.43
N VAL A 45 -5.51 0.48 16.08
CA VAL A 45 -4.74 1.20 15.07
C VAL A 45 -4.83 0.48 13.74
N TYR A 46 -4.98 1.27 12.67
CA TYR A 46 -5.00 0.76 11.30
C TYR A 46 -3.82 1.32 10.52
N PHE A 47 -3.21 0.46 9.71
CA PHE A 47 -2.14 0.80 8.77
C PHE A 47 -2.50 0.16 7.42
N GLU A 48 -2.51 0.95 6.34
CA GLU A 48 -2.99 0.51 5.01
C GLU A 48 -4.38 -0.16 5.07
N ASP A 49 -5.33 0.45 5.79
CA ASP A 49 -6.70 -0.05 6.00
C ASP A 49 -6.81 -1.43 6.67
N LYS A 50 -5.72 -1.91 7.28
CA LYS A 50 -5.66 -3.18 8.02
C LYS A 50 -5.39 -2.93 9.49
N LEU A 51 -6.08 -3.68 10.34
CA LEU A 51 -5.83 -3.68 11.77
C LEU A 51 -4.39 -4.16 12.02
N ILE A 52 -3.64 -3.43 12.83
CA ILE A 52 -2.27 -3.77 13.18
C ILE A 52 -2.14 -4.10 14.66
N HIS A 53 -1.30 -5.08 14.95
CA HIS A 53 -1.06 -5.58 16.29
C HIS A 53 0.25 -5.05 16.84
N HIS A 54 0.42 -5.04 18.16
CA HIS A 54 1.63 -4.51 18.79
C HIS A 54 2.22 -5.46 19.82
N TYR A 55 3.53 -5.65 19.72
CA TYR A 55 4.35 -6.12 20.84
C TYR A 55 5.00 -4.89 21.49
N LEU A 56 4.70 -4.63 22.77
CA LEU A 56 4.94 -3.32 23.39
C LEU A 56 4.29 -2.20 22.55
N ASN A 57 5.11 -1.37 21.90
CA ASN A 57 4.68 -0.35 20.94
C ASN A 57 5.23 -0.59 19.51
N HIS A 58 5.86 -1.73 19.23
CA HIS A 58 6.31 -2.11 17.89
C HIS A 58 5.11 -2.62 17.06
N PRO A 59 4.83 -2.04 15.87
CA PRO A 59 3.81 -2.55 14.98
C PRO A 59 4.23 -3.88 14.35
N ILE A 60 3.43 -4.93 14.53
CA ILE A 60 3.67 -6.27 14.00
C ILE A 60 2.63 -6.57 12.92
N ARG A 61 3.11 -6.84 11.72
CA ARG A 61 2.28 -7.16 10.54
C ARG A 61 2.57 -8.55 9.98
N TYR A 62 3.85 -8.93 9.91
CA TYR A 62 4.31 -10.16 9.28
C TYR A 62 4.95 -11.08 10.31
N ILE A 63 4.48 -12.32 10.38
CA ILE A 63 4.87 -13.29 11.40
C ILE A 63 5.46 -14.53 10.74
N LYS A 64 6.61 -14.96 11.26
CA LYS A 64 7.25 -16.23 10.97
C LYS A 64 7.08 -17.15 12.18
N LEU A 65 6.48 -18.30 11.98
CA LEU A 65 6.22 -19.30 13.02
C LEU A 65 6.79 -20.65 12.59
N ILE A 66 7.38 -21.41 13.52
CA ILE A 66 7.67 -22.84 13.34
C ILE A 66 6.98 -23.60 14.47
N GLY A 67 6.31 -24.69 14.14
CA GLY A 67 5.68 -25.56 15.14
C GLY A 67 5.14 -26.84 14.53
N LEU A 68 4.73 -27.75 15.40
CA LEU A 68 4.12 -29.03 15.07
C LEU A 68 2.62 -28.86 14.81
N ILE A 69 2.13 -29.49 13.73
CA ILE A 69 0.69 -29.57 13.46
C ILE A 69 0.08 -30.61 14.41
N VAL A 70 -0.75 -30.15 15.34
CA VAL A 70 -1.46 -31.04 16.27
C VAL A 70 -2.85 -31.44 15.77
N SER A 71 -3.49 -30.62 14.94
CA SER A 71 -4.76 -30.97 14.28
C SER A 71 -4.93 -30.28 12.93
N ILE A 72 -5.70 -30.90 12.03
CA ILE A 72 -6.12 -30.30 10.76
C ILE A 72 -7.64 -30.37 10.62
N ASP A 73 -8.29 -29.22 10.66
CA ASP A 73 -9.72 -29.09 10.40
C ASP A 73 -9.97 -28.60 8.97
N THR A 74 -10.64 -29.42 8.17
CA THR A 74 -10.95 -29.10 6.76
C THR A 74 -12.39 -28.63 6.62
N PHE A 75 -12.56 -27.43 6.07
CA PHE A 75 -13.85 -26.86 5.70
C PHE A 75 -13.93 -26.64 4.18
N ALA A 76 -15.13 -26.38 3.66
CA ALA A 76 -15.39 -26.27 2.23
C ALA A 76 -14.45 -25.32 1.45
N ARG A 77 -13.95 -24.25 2.08
CA ARG A 77 -13.09 -23.23 1.43
C ARG A 77 -11.79 -22.95 2.17
N ARG A 78 -11.49 -23.66 3.25
CA ARG A 78 -10.32 -23.39 4.08
C ARG A 78 -9.88 -24.64 4.85
N ARG A 79 -8.59 -24.69 5.18
CA ARG A 79 -8.05 -25.58 6.21
C ARG A 79 -7.59 -24.74 7.39
N VAL A 80 -7.85 -25.24 8.59
CA VAL A 80 -7.37 -24.68 9.85
C VAL A 80 -6.38 -25.68 10.45
N TYR A 81 -5.22 -25.20 10.83
CA TYR A 81 -4.16 -25.97 11.43
C TYR A 81 -3.97 -25.49 12.86
N THR A 82 -4.06 -26.39 13.83
CA THR A 82 -3.63 -26.05 15.19
C THR A 82 -2.15 -26.32 15.30
N ILE A 83 -1.38 -25.29 15.68
CA ILE A 83 0.09 -25.33 15.74
C ILE A 83 0.56 -25.21 17.18
N ASP A 84 1.43 -26.13 17.59
CA ASP A 84 2.13 -26.11 18.87
C ASP A 84 3.64 -25.92 18.65
N ASP A 85 4.23 -24.91 19.28
CA ASP A 85 5.68 -24.65 19.27
C ASP A 85 6.32 -24.86 20.66
N SER A 86 5.58 -25.50 21.58
CA SER A 86 5.95 -25.74 22.97
C SER A 86 6.14 -24.47 23.81
N SER A 87 5.65 -23.31 23.36
CA SER A 87 5.68 -22.07 24.14
C SER A 87 4.60 -21.97 25.23
N GLY A 88 3.75 -23.00 25.36
CA GLY A 88 2.72 -23.13 26.38
C GLY A 88 1.29 -22.86 25.90
N VAL A 89 1.11 -22.47 24.63
CA VAL A 89 -0.20 -22.33 23.99
C VAL A 89 -0.13 -22.76 22.53
N CYS A 90 -1.26 -23.24 22.00
CA CYS A 90 -1.42 -23.47 20.57
C CYS A 90 -2.02 -22.24 19.88
N ILE A 91 -1.83 -22.12 18.56
CA ILE A 91 -2.50 -21.13 17.74
C ILE A 91 -3.12 -21.75 16.49
N GLU A 92 -4.29 -21.26 16.10
CA GLU A 92 -4.94 -21.63 14.85
C GLU A 92 -4.33 -20.85 13.68
N CYS A 93 -3.86 -21.57 12.68
CA CYS A 93 -3.35 -21.04 11.42
C CYS A 93 -4.32 -21.41 10.28
N VAL A 94 -4.80 -20.42 9.53
CA VAL A 94 -5.87 -20.60 8.53
C VAL A 94 -5.34 -20.39 7.13
N ALA A 95 -5.58 -21.35 6.24
CA ALA A 95 -5.29 -21.24 4.82
C ALA A 95 -6.55 -21.39 3.97
N LEU A 96 -6.72 -20.52 2.99
CA LEU A 96 -7.78 -20.67 1.99
C LEU A 96 -7.42 -21.79 1.01
N LEU A 97 -8.38 -22.67 0.73
CA LEU A 97 -8.20 -23.73 -0.25
C LEU A 97 -8.29 -23.17 -1.68
N PRO A 98 -7.51 -23.69 -2.64
CA PRO A 98 -7.69 -23.39 -4.05
C PRO A 98 -9.13 -23.68 -4.48
N LEU A 99 -9.70 -22.82 -5.32
CA LEU A 99 -11.01 -23.12 -5.89
C LEU A 99 -10.89 -24.36 -6.78
N PRO A 100 -11.85 -25.31 -6.71
CA PRO A 100 -11.87 -26.43 -7.63
C PRO A 100 -11.92 -25.87 -9.06
N SER A 101 -10.95 -26.23 -9.90
CA SER A 101 -10.96 -25.83 -11.29
C SER A 101 -12.19 -26.43 -11.94
N SER A 102 -13.15 -25.60 -12.36
CA SER A 102 -14.24 -26.03 -13.22
C SER A 102 -13.64 -26.56 -14.52
N GLY A 103 -13.57 -27.88 -14.66
CA GLY A 103 -12.92 -28.52 -15.79
C GLY A 103 -13.69 -28.29 -17.09
N THR A 104 -13.01 -27.78 -18.12
CA THR A 104 -12.91 -28.33 -19.49
C THR A 104 -12.20 -27.30 -20.37
N SER A 105 -10.89 -27.47 -20.52
CA SER A 105 -10.13 -26.86 -21.62
C SER A 105 -9.07 -27.89 -22.00
N SER A 106 -9.24 -28.52 -23.16
CA SER A 106 -8.36 -29.53 -23.75
C SER A 106 -7.03 -28.96 -24.27
N HIS A 107 -6.71 -27.71 -23.95
CA HIS A 107 -5.41 -27.11 -24.24
C HIS A 107 -4.62 -26.89 -22.95
N PRO A 108 -3.34 -27.30 -22.87
CA PRO A 108 -2.48 -26.90 -21.77
C PRO A 108 -2.36 -25.36 -21.85
N PRO A 109 -2.87 -24.61 -20.85
CA PRO A 109 -2.62 -23.19 -20.81
C PRO A 109 -1.11 -22.97 -20.64
N PRO A 110 -0.53 -21.90 -21.22
CA PRO A 110 0.85 -21.53 -20.91
C PRO A 110 1.02 -21.44 -19.39
N PRO A 111 2.19 -21.83 -18.84
CA PRO A 111 2.40 -21.78 -17.41
C PRO A 111 2.09 -20.37 -16.92
N PRO A 112 1.14 -20.21 -15.97
CA PRO A 112 0.85 -18.89 -15.43
C PRO A 112 2.15 -18.33 -14.82
N PRO A 113 2.38 -17.01 -14.92
CA PRO A 113 3.51 -16.39 -14.24
C PRO A 113 3.45 -16.75 -12.75
N PRO A 114 4.60 -16.92 -12.07
CA PRO A 114 4.61 -17.26 -10.66
C PRO A 114 3.75 -16.25 -9.89
N SER A 115 2.63 -16.72 -9.35
CA SER A 115 1.71 -15.88 -8.61
C SER A 115 2.33 -15.53 -7.27
N THR A 116 2.35 -14.24 -6.94
CA THR A 116 2.81 -13.77 -5.63
C THR A 116 1.96 -14.42 -4.54
N PRO A 117 2.56 -15.12 -3.55
CA PRO A 117 1.78 -15.76 -2.49
C PRO A 117 1.01 -14.69 -1.72
N SER A 118 -0.23 -14.99 -1.36
CA SER A 118 -1.10 -14.08 -0.59
C SER A 118 -2.03 -14.89 0.30
N ILE A 119 -2.76 -14.24 1.22
CA ILE A 119 -3.78 -14.91 2.03
C ILE A 119 -4.87 -15.54 1.14
N THR A 120 -5.22 -14.88 0.02
CA THR A 120 -6.22 -15.36 -0.94
C THR A 120 -5.73 -16.49 -1.83
N THR A 121 -4.42 -16.58 -2.03
CA THR A 121 -3.75 -17.59 -2.85
C THR A 121 -2.48 -18.06 -2.13
N PRO A 122 -2.63 -18.83 -1.03
CA PRO A 122 -1.49 -19.20 -0.21
C PRO A 122 -0.63 -20.25 -0.92
N GLN A 123 0.68 -20.19 -0.71
CA GLN A 123 1.63 -21.18 -1.25
C GLN A 123 1.87 -22.28 -0.21
N ILE A 124 1.24 -23.43 -0.42
CA ILE A 124 1.28 -24.56 0.51
C ILE A 124 1.44 -25.87 -0.27
N PRO A 125 2.38 -26.76 0.09
CA PRO A 125 2.52 -28.09 -0.50
C PRO A 125 1.45 -29.03 0.07
N TRP A 126 0.20 -28.86 -0.34
CA TRP A 126 -0.98 -29.49 0.30
C TRP A 126 -0.92 -31.01 0.46
N ASN A 127 -0.17 -31.71 -0.38
CA ASN A 127 0.00 -33.18 -0.34
C ASN A 127 1.05 -33.63 0.69
N ASP A 128 1.98 -32.74 1.06
CA ASP A 128 3.09 -33.04 1.98
C ASP A 128 2.77 -32.64 3.43
N ILE A 129 1.68 -31.89 3.62
CA ILE A 129 1.22 -31.42 4.93
C ILE A 129 0.25 -32.43 5.55
N SER A 130 0.63 -32.95 6.71
CA SER A 130 -0.20 -33.82 7.55
C SER A 130 -0.03 -33.45 9.03
N GLU A 131 -0.89 -34.02 9.89
CA GLU A 131 -0.68 -33.99 11.33
C GLU A 131 0.70 -34.56 11.71
N CYS A 132 1.20 -34.15 12.87
CA CYS A 132 2.51 -34.50 13.42
C CYS A 132 3.71 -34.03 12.58
N LYS A 133 3.52 -33.24 11.53
CA LYS A 133 4.62 -32.58 10.82
C LYS A 133 4.98 -31.27 11.50
N VAL A 134 6.28 -31.00 11.59
CA VAL A 134 6.79 -29.67 11.90
C VAL A 134 6.77 -28.84 10.64
N VAL A 135 6.17 -27.66 10.73
CA VAL A 135 6.01 -26.74 9.62
C VAL A 135 6.53 -25.36 9.96
N ARG A 136 7.02 -24.67 8.94
CA ARG A 136 7.31 -23.23 8.96
C ARG A 136 6.21 -22.49 8.25
N ILE A 137 5.75 -21.40 8.85
CA ILE A 137 4.59 -20.63 8.42
C ILE A 137 5.00 -19.16 8.33
N LEU A 138 4.68 -18.55 7.19
CA LEU A 138 4.64 -17.10 7.03
C LEU A 138 3.17 -16.69 6.98
N GLY A 139 2.76 -15.83 7.90
CA GLY A 139 1.37 -15.37 7.97
C GLY A 139 1.20 -13.94 8.47
N ILE A 140 -0.03 -13.48 8.36
CA ILE A 140 -0.47 -12.17 8.83
C ILE A 140 -1.53 -12.41 9.91
N MET A 141 -1.55 -11.55 10.93
CA MET A 141 -2.58 -11.64 11.97
C MET A 141 -3.98 -11.49 11.40
N GLY A 142 -4.87 -12.35 11.88
CA GLY A 142 -6.30 -12.24 11.75
C GLY A 142 -6.98 -12.57 13.07
N SER A 143 -8.31 -12.56 13.05
CA SER A 143 -9.10 -12.97 14.21
C SER A 143 -10.41 -13.58 13.75
N TYR A 144 -10.90 -14.57 14.49
CA TYR A 144 -12.23 -15.14 14.31
C TYR A 144 -12.90 -15.25 15.68
N MET A 145 -14.12 -14.72 15.81
CA MET A 145 -14.84 -14.70 17.10
C MET A 145 -13.94 -14.20 18.25
N GLN A 146 -13.21 -13.10 18.01
CA GLN A 146 -12.28 -12.48 18.96
C GLN A 146 -11.06 -13.33 19.36
N VAL A 147 -10.91 -14.54 18.82
CA VAL A 147 -9.72 -15.39 18.99
C VAL A 147 -8.67 -15.02 17.93
N PRO A 148 -7.41 -14.76 18.31
CA PRO A 148 -6.34 -14.48 17.36
C PRO A 148 -6.04 -15.72 16.51
N GLN A 149 -5.88 -15.51 15.20
CA GLN A 149 -5.52 -16.55 14.25
C GLN A 149 -4.44 -16.04 13.32
N LEU A 150 -3.61 -16.94 12.79
CA LEU A 150 -2.61 -16.60 11.79
C LEU A 150 -3.13 -16.94 10.39
N GLN A 151 -3.33 -15.94 9.52
CA GLN A 151 -3.71 -16.17 8.14
C GLN A 151 -2.46 -16.52 7.32
N ILE A 152 -2.41 -17.75 6.83
CA ILE A 152 -1.24 -18.32 6.14
C ILE A 152 -1.10 -17.66 4.78
N VAL A 153 0.12 -17.18 4.49
CA VAL A 153 0.54 -16.78 3.15
C VAL A 153 1.41 -17.85 2.51
N LYS A 154 2.31 -18.45 3.30
CA LYS A 154 3.18 -19.54 2.85
C LYS A 154 3.40 -20.54 3.97
N MET A 155 3.41 -21.82 3.63
CA MET A 155 3.73 -22.91 4.57
C MET A 155 4.67 -23.91 3.90
N GLY A 156 5.55 -24.52 4.67
CA GLY A 156 6.38 -25.64 4.21
C GLY A 156 6.79 -26.56 5.36
N VAL A 157 7.07 -27.82 5.04
CA VAL A 157 7.58 -28.79 6.02
C VAL A 157 9.01 -28.43 6.42
N VAL A 158 9.32 -28.54 7.70
CA VAL A 158 10.67 -28.42 8.24
C VAL A 158 11.32 -29.81 8.24
N GLY A 159 12.47 -29.92 7.58
CA GLY A 159 13.16 -31.20 7.38
C GLY A 159 14.16 -31.57 8.47
N SER A 160 14.49 -30.68 9.40
CA SER A 160 15.46 -30.97 10.47
C SER A 160 15.24 -30.12 11.72
N THR A 161 15.60 -30.68 12.87
CA THR A 161 15.57 -30.01 14.17
C THR A 161 16.57 -28.86 14.27
N ASP A 162 17.62 -28.83 13.46
CA ASP A 162 18.55 -27.69 13.42
C ASP A 162 17.88 -26.41 12.91
N VAL A 163 16.92 -26.53 11.99
CA VAL A 163 16.12 -25.39 11.53
C VAL A 163 15.21 -24.89 12.66
N GLU A 164 14.61 -25.79 13.43
CA GLU A 164 13.80 -25.45 14.61
C GLU A 164 14.65 -24.73 15.67
N ARG A 165 15.84 -25.26 15.97
CA ARG A 165 16.78 -24.64 16.92
C ARG A 165 17.17 -23.24 16.48
N LYS A 166 17.58 -23.05 15.22
CA LYS A 166 17.93 -21.74 14.66
C LYS A 166 16.78 -20.75 14.77
N TRP A 167 15.54 -21.21 14.56
CA TRP A 167 14.36 -20.38 14.73
C TRP A 167 14.09 -20.00 16.19
N TRP A 168 14.28 -20.91 17.15
CA TRP A 168 14.20 -20.57 18.57
C TRP A 168 15.25 -19.52 18.97
N ASP A 169 16.47 -19.63 18.44
CA ASP A 169 17.52 -18.65 18.66
C ASP A 169 17.15 -17.28 18.04
N GLU A 170 16.53 -17.27 16.85
CA GLU A 170 15.99 -16.06 16.21
C GLU A 170 14.89 -15.40 17.07
N CYS A 171 13.92 -16.18 17.55
CA CYS A 171 12.87 -15.70 18.46
C CYS A 171 13.46 -15.10 19.74
N ARG A 172 14.46 -15.77 20.33
CA ARG A 172 15.14 -15.31 21.54
C ARG A 172 15.89 -14.01 21.27
N GLY A 173 16.67 -13.96 20.20
CA GLY A 173 17.44 -12.77 19.82
C GLY A 173 16.55 -11.57 19.51
N LEU A 174 15.38 -11.79 18.89
CA LEU A 174 14.42 -10.72 18.60
C LEU A 174 13.87 -10.09 19.88
N LYS A 175 13.67 -10.90 20.92
CA LYS A 175 13.09 -10.49 22.22
C LYS A 175 14.11 -10.26 23.32
N ASP A 176 15.40 -10.37 23.02
CA ASP A 176 16.46 -10.15 24.00
C ASP A 176 16.33 -8.75 24.63
N PRO A 177 16.28 -8.61 25.97
CA PRO A 177 16.01 -7.32 26.62
C PRO A 177 17.06 -6.25 26.34
N GLU A 178 18.32 -6.64 26.14
CA GLU A 178 19.43 -5.69 25.95
C GLU A 178 19.57 -5.31 24.48
N ARG A 179 19.55 -6.31 23.59
CA ARG A 179 19.95 -6.17 22.19
C ARG A 179 18.78 -6.32 21.23
N GLY A 180 17.79 -7.12 21.60
CA GLY A 180 16.63 -7.44 20.78
C GLY A 180 15.78 -6.23 20.44
N ILE A 181 15.18 -6.29 19.25
CA ILE A 181 14.31 -5.22 18.75
C ILE A 181 13.05 -5.14 19.61
N LEU A 182 12.43 -6.28 19.90
CA LEU A 182 11.20 -6.39 20.67
C LEU A 182 11.43 -6.40 22.18
N GLY A 183 12.67 -6.59 22.64
CA GLY A 183 13.00 -6.57 24.07
C GLY A 183 12.92 -5.19 24.72
N ARG A 184 12.82 -4.12 23.92
CA ARG A 184 12.73 -2.73 24.36
C ARG A 184 11.65 -1.97 23.59
N GLU A 185 11.20 -0.86 24.16
CA GLU A 185 10.26 0.03 23.48
C GLU A 185 10.88 0.61 22.19
N TRP A 186 10.05 0.73 21.16
CA TRP A 186 10.40 1.45 19.95
C TRP A 186 10.40 2.95 20.22
N VAL A 187 11.55 3.59 20.01
CA VAL A 187 11.71 5.04 20.14
C VAL A 187 12.13 5.60 18.78
N VAL A 188 11.42 6.63 18.32
CA VAL A 188 11.76 7.41 17.13
C VAL A 188 12.54 8.65 17.54
N GLY A 189 13.55 9.03 16.77
CA GLY A 189 14.41 10.17 17.11
C GLY A 189 13.62 11.47 17.23
N LYS A 190 14.00 12.35 18.16
CA LYS A 190 13.34 13.65 18.35
C LYS A 190 13.25 14.46 17.06
N GLU A 191 14.28 14.38 16.22
CA GLU A 191 14.32 15.05 14.92
C GLU A 191 13.28 14.50 13.93
N GLU A 192 13.08 13.18 13.90
CA GLU A 192 12.05 12.54 13.05
C GLU A 192 10.65 12.93 13.51
N ILE A 193 10.41 12.92 14.82
CA ILE A 193 9.16 13.37 15.43
C ILE A 193 8.91 14.84 15.08
N GLU A 194 9.91 15.73 15.18
CA GLU A 194 9.72 17.14 14.86
C GLU A 194 9.57 17.38 13.35
N ARG A 195 10.32 16.66 12.51
CA ARG A 195 10.12 16.65 11.06
C ARG A 195 8.69 16.26 10.70
N TRP A 196 8.14 15.25 11.37
CA TRP A 196 6.75 14.83 11.22
C TRP A 196 5.75 15.89 11.72
N ARG A 197 5.92 16.43 12.93
CA ARG A 197 5.06 17.50 13.48
C ARG A 197 5.03 18.72 12.56
N ARG A 198 6.17 19.09 11.97
CA ARG A 198 6.26 20.20 11.00
C ARG A 198 5.49 19.89 9.71
N ARG A 199 5.55 18.65 9.20
CA ARG A 199 4.76 18.21 8.03
C ARG A 199 3.26 18.25 8.33
N GLU A 200 2.84 17.74 9.49
CA GLU A 200 1.42 17.74 9.87
C GLU A 200 0.86 19.14 10.08
N ARG A 201 1.61 20.06 10.71
CA ARG A 201 1.22 21.47 10.82
C ARG A 201 1.00 22.12 9.45
N ARG A 202 1.90 21.87 8.50
CA ARG A 202 1.78 22.36 7.11
C ARG A 202 0.57 21.76 6.38
N ARG A 203 0.29 20.46 6.58
CA ARG A 203 -0.88 19.79 6.00
C ARG A 203 -2.18 20.39 6.52
N LYS A 204 -2.29 20.55 7.84
CA LYS A 204 -3.48 21.13 8.49
C LYS A 204 -3.75 22.57 8.03
N MET A 205 -2.71 23.41 7.95
CA MET A 205 -2.83 24.78 7.43
C MET A 205 -3.36 24.81 5.98
N ARG A 206 -2.85 23.94 5.10
CA ARG A 206 -3.34 23.82 3.70
C ARG A 206 -4.79 23.35 3.62
N GLU A 207 -5.21 22.45 4.51
CA GLU A 207 -6.59 21.97 4.57
C GLU A 207 -7.56 23.03 5.10
N GLU A 208 -7.14 23.81 6.10
CA GLU A 208 -7.90 24.94 6.63
C GLU A 208 -8.05 26.05 5.59
N GLU A 209 -6.99 26.40 4.86
CA GLU A 209 -7.04 27.37 3.75
C GLU A 209 -8.03 26.92 2.65
N LYS A 210 -7.97 25.65 2.25
CA LYS A 210 -8.93 25.06 1.29
C LYS A 210 -10.37 25.09 1.79
N ARG A 211 -10.60 24.91 3.10
CA ARG A 211 -11.93 24.97 3.72
C ARG A 211 -12.44 26.40 3.86
N GLY A 212 -11.56 27.36 4.16
CA GLY A 212 -11.89 28.78 4.32
C GLY A 212 -12.12 29.53 3.01
N GLY A 213 -11.39 29.18 1.94
CA GLY A 213 -11.50 29.84 0.63
C GLY A 213 -12.83 29.63 -0.12
N GLY A 214 -13.68 28.70 0.34
CA GLY A 214 -14.94 28.35 -0.33
C GLY A 214 -16.13 29.28 -0.04
N ARG A 215 -16.12 30.03 1.09
CA ARG A 215 -17.27 30.88 1.48
C ARG A 215 -17.09 32.36 1.14
N ASP A 216 -15.91 32.94 1.35
CA ASP A 216 -15.69 34.37 1.06
C ASP A 216 -15.17 34.68 -0.35
N GLY A 217 -14.39 33.78 -0.95
CA GLY A 217 -13.80 34.02 -2.27
C GLY A 217 -14.82 34.14 -3.41
N ARG A 218 -16.01 33.53 -3.27
CA ARG A 218 -17.06 33.54 -4.30
C ARG A 218 -17.91 34.81 -4.27
N VAL A 219 -18.04 35.46 -3.11
CA VAL A 219 -18.79 36.73 -2.97
C VAL A 219 -17.94 37.90 -3.47
N VAL A 220 -16.64 37.91 -3.17
CA VAL A 220 -15.73 38.98 -3.62
C VAL A 220 -15.51 38.94 -5.15
N LYS A 221 -15.40 37.75 -5.75
CA LYS A 221 -15.19 37.62 -7.21
C LYS A 221 -16.43 37.97 -8.04
N ARG A 222 -17.63 37.86 -7.48
CA ARG A 222 -18.87 38.34 -8.14
C ARG A 222 -19.03 39.86 -8.07
N LYS A 223 -18.46 40.53 -7.06
CA LYS A 223 -18.57 41.99 -6.91
C LYS A 223 -17.57 42.77 -7.77
N MET A 224 -16.41 42.18 -8.09
CA MET A 224 -15.42 42.81 -8.97
C MET A 224 -15.75 42.70 -10.47
N ASN A 225 -16.60 41.77 -10.90
CA ASN A 225 -16.88 41.54 -12.33
C ASN A 225 -18.08 42.33 -12.89
N VAL A 226 -18.70 43.21 -12.09
CA VAL A 226 -19.84 44.07 -12.51
C VAL A 226 -19.41 45.53 -12.72
N GLY A 227 -18.16 45.90 -12.42
CA GLY A 227 -17.73 47.30 -12.32
C GLY A 227 -16.69 47.82 -13.31
N SER A 228 -16.10 47.02 -14.21
CA SER A 228 -14.99 47.49 -15.06
C SER A 228 -15.19 47.18 -16.54
N GLY A 229 -16.27 47.71 -17.11
CA GLY A 229 -16.62 47.60 -18.54
C GLY A 229 -16.22 48.81 -19.40
N SER A 230 -15.12 49.51 -19.10
CA SER A 230 -14.75 50.74 -19.84
C SER A 230 -13.30 50.84 -20.33
N GLY A 231 -12.38 49.98 -19.90
CA GLY A 231 -10.94 50.16 -20.20
C GLY A 231 -10.36 49.28 -21.32
N ARG A 232 -11.14 48.34 -21.89
CA ARG A 232 -10.58 47.27 -22.74
C ARG A 232 -10.65 47.55 -24.25
N ARG A 233 -11.16 48.70 -24.66
CA ARG A 233 -11.31 49.06 -26.09
C ARG A 233 -10.14 49.88 -26.63
N GLU A 234 -9.51 50.71 -25.81
CA GLU A 234 -8.38 51.55 -26.26
C GLU A 234 -7.07 50.77 -26.44
N ASP A 235 -6.83 49.73 -25.62
CA ASP A 235 -5.55 49.01 -25.65
C ASP A 235 -5.44 48.05 -26.86
N THR A 236 -6.57 47.58 -27.39
CA THR A 236 -6.62 46.74 -28.59
C THR A 236 -6.36 47.54 -29.88
N GLU A 237 -6.88 48.77 -29.99
CA GLU A 237 -6.67 49.62 -31.17
C GLU A 237 -5.22 50.11 -31.26
N ARG A 238 -4.57 50.36 -30.12
CA ARG A 238 -3.16 50.79 -30.07
C ARG A 238 -2.20 49.67 -30.48
N VAL A 239 -2.54 48.41 -30.18
CA VAL A 239 -1.76 47.23 -30.59
C VAL A 239 -1.96 46.90 -32.07
N GLU A 240 -3.17 47.06 -32.61
CA GLU A 240 -3.43 46.89 -34.05
C GLU A 240 -2.73 47.96 -34.89
N GLY A 241 -2.77 49.23 -34.49
CA GLY A 241 -2.08 50.31 -35.21
C GLY A 241 -0.56 50.09 -35.30
N ARG A 242 0.05 49.56 -34.23
CA ARG A 242 1.49 49.23 -34.22
C ARG A 242 1.84 48.07 -35.16
N ARG A 243 0.92 47.12 -35.34
CA ARG A 243 1.09 45.95 -36.21
C ARG A 243 0.90 46.31 -37.69
N GLU A 244 0.04 47.29 -37.99
CA GLU A 244 -0.17 47.78 -39.35
C GLU A 244 1.01 48.63 -39.86
N LEU A 245 1.58 49.48 -39.00
CA LEU A 245 2.80 50.24 -39.29
C LEU A 245 4.00 49.33 -39.60
N ALA A 246 4.12 48.19 -38.91
CA ALA A 246 5.16 47.21 -39.18
C ALA A 246 4.98 46.52 -40.55
N ARG A 247 3.73 46.28 -41.00
CA ARG A 247 3.43 45.68 -42.31
C ARG A 247 3.75 46.62 -43.47
N LYS A 248 3.44 47.92 -43.34
CA LYS A 248 3.75 48.93 -44.38
C LYS A 248 5.26 49.14 -44.57
N LYS A 249 6.06 48.96 -43.51
CA LYS A 249 7.53 49.12 -43.58
C LYS A 249 8.23 47.98 -44.34
N ILE A 250 7.65 46.79 -44.37
CA ILE A 250 8.19 45.61 -45.09
C ILE A 250 7.83 45.65 -46.59
N ALA A 251 6.74 46.32 -46.97
CA ALA A 251 6.27 46.36 -48.35
C ALA A 251 7.06 47.32 -49.28
N ASN A 252 7.95 48.17 -48.74
CA ASN A 252 8.59 49.24 -49.51
C ASN A 252 10.11 49.06 -49.74
N SER A 253 10.68 47.90 -49.44
CA SER A 253 12.08 47.59 -49.76
C SER A 253 12.16 46.71 -51.01
N GLN A 254 12.57 47.30 -52.14
CA GLN A 254 12.95 46.59 -53.37
C GLN A 254 14.34 45.91 -53.25
N PRO A 255 14.63 44.85 -54.03
CA PRO A 255 15.71 43.90 -53.77
C PRO A 255 16.99 44.14 -54.60
N ARG A 256 18.12 43.54 -54.16
CA ARG A 256 19.36 43.39 -54.95
C ARG A 256 19.90 41.94 -54.87
N PRO A 257 20.75 41.49 -55.83
CA PRO A 257 20.62 40.15 -56.41
C PRO A 257 21.65 39.08 -55.95
N SER A 258 21.14 37.83 -55.96
CA SER A 258 21.70 36.49 -56.26
C SER A 258 23.20 36.14 -56.15
N THR A 259 23.47 34.97 -55.55
CA THR A 259 24.27 33.84 -56.11
C THR A 259 23.79 32.49 -55.51
N ASN A 260 23.19 31.60 -56.32
CA ASN A 260 23.63 30.25 -56.77
C ASN A 260 24.18 29.32 -55.64
N THR A 261 23.71 28.07 -55.43
CA THR A 261 23.73 26.93 -56.38
C THR A 261 22.92 25.71 -55.84
N SER A 262 22.03 25.19 -56.70
CA SER A 262 21.51 23.80 -56.93
C SER A 262 21.43 22.70 -55.85
N ASN A 263 20.25 22.06 -55.68
CA ASN A 263 19.88 20.79 -56.36
C ASN A 263 18.51 20.19 -55.90
N SER A 264 17.62 19.96 -56.89
CA SER A 264 16.69 18.81 -57.14
C SER A 264 16.16 17.94 -55.94
N THR A 265 14.91 17.48 -55.84
CA THR A 265 13.87 17.16 -56.85
C THR A 265 12.51 16.81 -56.19
N SER A 266 11.43 17.04 -56.96
CA SER A 266 10.12 16.37 -57.03
C SER A 266 9.08 16.44 -55.88
N ASN A 267 8.16 17.39 -56.08
CA ASN A 267 6.69 17.41 -55.88
C ASN A 267 5.94 16.10 -56.31
N PRO A 268 4.59 15.94 -56.13
CA PRO A 268 3.59 16.86 -55.56
C PRO A 268 2.52 16.24 -54.60
N ASN A 269 1.84 17.13 -53.87
CA ASN A 269 0.48 16.98 -53.28
C ASN A 269 -0.60 16.96 -54.42
N PRO A 270 -1.95 16.88 -54.24
CA PRO A 270 -2.80 17.09 -53.04
C PRO A 270 -3.92 16.01 -52.91
N SER A 271 -4.76 15.97 -51.86
CA SER A 271 -6.08 16.61 -51.84
C SER A 271 -6.86 16.25 -50.56
N ARG A 272 -7.40 17.27 -49.88
CA ARG A 272 -8.54 17.27 -48.93
C ARG A 272 -9.80 17.64 -49.77
N PRO A 273 -11.10 17.39 -49.45
CA PRO A 273 -11.79 17.37 -48.13
C PRO A 273 -13.03 16.39 -48.12
N PRO A 274 -14.17 16.55 -47.39
CA PRO A 274 -14.54 17.38 -46.23
C PRO A 274 -15.22 16.61 -45.05
N HIS A 275 -15.62 17.41 -44.06
CA HIS A 275 -16.43 17.14 -42.86
C HIS A 275 -17.79 16.49 -43.13
N GLU A 276 -18.22 15.56 -42.27
CA GLU A 276 -19.63 15.35 -41.95
C GLU A 276 -19.87 15.19 -40.44
N THR A 277 -20.82 15.98 -39.98
CA THR A 277 -21.46 15.98 -38.66
C THR A 277 -22.35 14.75 -38.50
N SER A 278 -22.25 14.03 -37.39
CA SER A 278 -23.35 13.16 -36.95
C SER A 278 -23.49 13.12 -35.44
N THR A 279 -24.68 13.52 -35.03
CA THR A 279 -25.24 13.50 -33.68
C THR A 279 -25.63 12.10 -33.27
N ASN A 280 -25.17 11.62 -32.11
CA ASN A 280 -25.91 10.63 -31.33
C ASN A 280 -25.64 10.80 -29.83
N LYS A 281 -26.70 11.12 -29.09
CA LYS A 281 -26.78 11.11 -27.62
C LYS A 281 -26.68 9.67 -27.09
N PRO A 282 -26.08 9.48 -25.91
CA PRO A 282 -26.57 8.48 -24.97
C PRO A 282 -26.98 9.09 -23.62
N LEU A 283 -27.93 8.39 -23.00
CA LEU A 283 -28.71 8.71 -21.81
C LEU A 283 -27.89 8.92 -20.53
N SER A 284 -28.49 9.67 -19.61
CA SER A 284 -28.02 9.94 -18.25
C SER A 284 -28.17 8.73 -17.32
N ARG A 285 -27.08 8.39 -16.60
CA ARG A 285 -27.14 7.60 -15.37
C ARG A 285 -26.08 8.11 -14.38
N PRO A 286 -26.45 8.68 -13.22
CA PRO A 286 -25.49 8.87 -12.13
C PRO A 286 -25.35 7.57 -11.31
N PRO A 287 -24.24 7.41 -10.57
CA PRO A 287 -23.58 6.11 -10.42
C PRO A 287 -24.00 5.35 -9.15
N ILE A 288 -24.22 4.04 -9.31
CA ILE A 288 -24.16 3.08 -8.22
C ILE A 288 -22.75 3.15 -7.63
N LYS A 289 -22.64 3.53 -6.36
CA LYS A 289 -21.40 3.42 -5.58
C LYS A 289 -21.04 1.94 -5.46
N LYS A 290 -20.30 1.42 -6.45
CA LYS A 290 -19.52 0.20 -6.27
C LYS A 290 -18.56 0.48 -5.13
N ARG A 291 -18.63 -0.33 -4.06
CA ARG A 291 -17.56 -0.42 -3.07
C ARG A 291 -16.27 -0.64 -3.85
N PHE A 292 -15.44 0.40 -3.93
CA PHE A 292 -14.06 0.24 -4.33
C PHE A 292 -13.43 -0.60 -3.23
N ILE A 293 -13.09 -1.85 -3.57
CA ILE A 293 -12.05 -2.59 -2.87
C ILE A 293 -10.80 -2.31 -3.70
N PRO A 294 -9.89 -1.44 -3.27
CA PRO A 294 -8.54 -1.45 -3.82
C PRO A 294 -7.86 -2.70 -3.26
N THR A 295 -7.93 -3.80 -4.01
CA THR A 295 -6.97 -4.90 -3.87
C THR A 295 -5.65 -4.38 -4.41
N ILE A 296 -4.82 -3.83 -3.53
CA ILE A 296 -3.38 -3.65 -3.80
C ILE A 296 -2.66 -4.43 -2.71
N VAL A 297 -2.21 -5.63 -3.06
CA VAL A 297 -1.23 -6.41 -2.29
C VAL A 297 -0.02 -6.53 -3.20
N PRO A 298 0.97 -5.63 -3.03
CA PRO A 298 2.25 -6.14 -2.53
C PRO A 298 3.12 -5.09 -1.80
N ASP A 299 3.46 -5.37 -0.55
CA ASP A 299 4.84 -5.67 -0.19
C ASP A 299 4.78 -6.64 0.99
N LEU A 300 5.07 -7.92 0.73
CA LEU A 300 5.02 -8.98 1.73
C LEU A 300 6.43 -9.23 2.32
N SER A 301 7.11 -8.09 2.48
CA SER A 301 8.53 -7.81 2.64
C SER A 301 9.49 -8.51 1.67
N ASN A 302 8.97 -8.87 0.48
CA ASN A 302 9.65 -9.46 -0.70
C ASN A 302 10.24 -10.89 -0.58
N TYR A 303 9.45 -11.86 -0.10
CA TYR A 303 9.65 -13.34 -0.09
C TYR A 303 10.76 -13.93 -1.02
N ASP A 304 11.62 -14.88 -0.67
CA ASP A 304 11.51 -16.07 0.19
C ASP A 304 12.72 -16.20 1.14
N THR A 305 12.49 -16.39 2.44
CA THR A 305 13.54 -16.74 3.42
C THR A 305 13.59 -18.24 3.72
N PHE A 306 12.82 -19.06 3.02
CA PHE A 306 12.93 -20.51 3.12
C PHE A 306 14.26 -21.08 2.61
N GLY A 307 15.19 -20.20 2.18
CA GLY A 307 16.56 -20.52 1.81
C GLY A 307 17.27 -21.41 2.82
N TYR A 308 17.87 -22.46 2.28
CA TYR A 308 18.64 -23.51 2.95
C TYR A 308 19.82 -22.96 3.76
#